data_AF-X0SP83-F1
#
_entry.id   AF-X0SP83-F1
#
_cell.length_a   1.000
_cell.length_b   1.000
_cell.length_c   1.000
_cell.angle_alpha   90.00
_cell.angle_beta   90.00
_cell.angle_gamma   90.00
#
_symmetry.space_group_name_H-M   'P 1'
#
loop_
_entity.id
_entity.type
_entity.pdbx_description
1 polymer ?
#
loop_
_entity_poly.entity_id
_entity_poly.type
_entity_poly.pdbx_seq_one_letter_code
_entity_poly.pdbx_strand_id
1 'polypeptide(L)'
;TNWGIANYSDMVVLSGSQHKKEAFTFLKYFTSDENVIRIMYEKMGMMPAHLGMLQKSWVQDPFLDAPKKQNPYSRGVPWKHAKWPGAQDFLARALTEAVAGKDVNLIAKEVQRDLEDLLAD
;
A
#
# COMPACT_ATOMS: atom_id res chain seq x y z
N THR A 1 -14.30 3.11 5.60
CA THR A 1 -13.13 3.87 5.10
C THR A 1 -11.90 3.02 5.34
N ASN A 2 -11.50 2.21 4.35
CA ASN A 2 -10.35 1.32 4.49
C ASN A 2 -9.16 1.96 3.78
N TRP A 3 -8.27 2.58 4.55
CA TRP A 3 -6.99 3.10 4.10
C TRP A 3 -5.89 2.23 4.69
N GLY A 4 -5.07 1.62 3.84
CA GLY A 4 -3.95 0.75 4.23
C GLY A 4 -2.61 1.45 4.03
N ILE A 5 -1.65 1.16 4.92
CA ILE A 5 -0.25 1.54 4.82
C ILE A 5 0.38 0.80 3.64
N ALA A 6 1.15 1.52 2.81
CA ALA A 6 1.88 0.99 1.68
C ALA A 6 2.98 0.01 2.17
N ASN A 7 2.67 -1.29 2.13
CA ASN A 7 3.59 -2.44 2.00
C ASN A 7 2.82 -3.75 2.21
N TYR A 8 1.81 -4.04 1.38
CA TYR A 8 1.10 -5.32 1.44
C TYR A 8 1.26 -6.09 0.12
N SER A 9 1.84 -7.27 0.22
CA SER A 9 1.53 -8.37 -0.71
C SER A 9 0.12 -8.84 -0.35
N ASP A 10 -0.88 -8.39 -1.10
CA ASP A 10 -2.25 -8.83 -0.90
C ASP A 10 -2.37 -10.34 -1.16
N MET A 11 -3.04 -11.04 -0.24
CA MET A 11 -3.43 -12.42 -0.49
C MET A 11 -4.75 -12.46 -1.24
N VAL A 12 -4.77 -13.12 -2.39
CA VAL A 12 -5.97 -13.28 -3.22
C VAL A 12 -6.34 -14.75 -3.37
N VAL A 13 -7.65 -15.05 -3.33
CA VAL A 13 -8.18 -16.36 -3.71
C VAL A 13 -8.66 -16.27 -5.15
N LEU A 14 -8.03 -17.05 -6.03
CA LEU A 14 -8.37 -17.04 -7.45
C LEU A 14 -9.82 -17.51 -7.68
N SER A 15 -10.52 -16.80 -8.56
CA SER A 15 -11.93 -17.08 -8.90
C SER A 15 -12.13 -18.49 -9.48
N GLY A 16 -11.13 -19.07 -10.13
CA GLY A 16 -11.15 -20.43 -10.69
C GLY A 16 -10.76 -21.55 -9.72
N SER A 17 -10.42 -21.24 -8.46
CA SER A 17 -9.96 -22.26 -7.51
C SER A 17 -11.05 -23.30 -7.20
N GLN A 18 -10.67 -24.58 -7.16
CA GLN A 18 -11.53 -25.70 -6.73
C GLN A 18 -11.54 -25.90 -5.21
N HIS A 19 -10.65 -25.21 -4.48
CA HIS A 19 -10.48 -25.32 -3.03
C HIS A 19 -10.72 -23.98 -2.33
N LYS A 20 -11.76 -23.24 -2.76
CA LYS A 20 -12.03 -21.89 -2.24
C LYS A 20 -12.27 -21.88 -0.73
N LYS A 21 -12.99 -22.87 -0.20
CA LYS A 21 -13.34 -22.92 1.22
C LYS A 21 -12.09 -23.05 2.10
N GLU A 22 -11.19 -23.95 1.72
CA GLU A 22 -9.91 -24.18 2.37
C GLU A 22 -9.01 -22.95 2.23
N ALA A 23 -8.92 -22.37 1.02
CA ALA A 23 -8.15 -21.15 0.77
C ALA A 23 -8.62 -19.97 1.62
N PHE A 24 -9.94 -19.74 1.74
CA PHE A 24 -10.48 -18.70 2.62
C PHE A 24 -10.25 -19.01 4.11
N THR A 25 -10.29 -20.28 4.51
CA THR A 25 -10.00 -20.69 5.89
C THR A 25 -8.55 -20.40 6.24
N PHE A 26 -7.61 -20.78 5.35
CA PHE A 26 -6.21 -20.44 5.50
C PHE A 26 -5.98 -18.94 5.53
N LEU A 27 -6.61 -18.18 4.63
CA LEU A 27 -6.48 -16.72 4.59
C LEU A 27 -6.90 -16.10 5.92
N LYS A 28 -8.05 -16.50 6.49
CA LYS A 28 -8.50 -16.02 7.82
C LYS A 28 -7.53 -16.38 8.94
N TYR A 29 -6.95 -17.58 8.90
CA TYR A 29 -5.94 -17.99 9.88
C TYR A 29 -4.69 -17.12 9.76
N PHE A 30 -4.16 -16.95 8.55
CA PHE A 30 -2.95 -16.18 8.28
C PHE A 30 -3.11 -14.69 8.60
N THR A 31 -4.28 -14.11 8.34
CA THR A 31 -4.56 -12.68 8.58
C THR A 31 -5.14 -12.38 9.97
N SER A 32 -5.20 -13.35 10.88
CA SER A 32 -5.55 -13.09 12.27
C SER A 32 -4.50 -12.20 12.95
N ASP A 33 -4.94 -11.38 13.91
CA ASP A 33 -4.08 -10.42 14.62
C ASP A 33 -2.77 -11.05 15.14
N GLU A 34 -2.87 -12.21 15.78
CA GLU A 34 -1.71 -12.92 16.34
C GLU A 34 -0.70 -13.34 15.25
N ASN A 35 -1.19 -13.95 14.17
CA ASN A 35 -0.32 -14.44 13.09
C ASN A 35 0.30 -13.30 12.29
N VAL A 36 -0.45 -12.22 12.06
CA VAL A 36 0.06 -11.04 11.35
C VAL A 36 1.24 -10.44 12.11
N ILE A 37 1.19 -10.32 13.44
CA ILE A 37 2.33 -9.77 14.18
C ILE A 37 3.50 -10.74 14.20
N ARG A 38 3.26 -12.01 14.52
CA ARG A 38 4.33 -13.00 14.59
C ARG A 38 5.09 -13.16 13.27
N ILE A 39 4.40 -13.04 12.14
CA ILE A 39 4.99 -13.25 10.82
C ILE A 39 5.44 -11.91 10.22
N MET A 40 4.52 -10.95 10.07
CA MET A 40 4.82 -9.72 9.36
C MET A 40 5.72 -8.81 10.20
N TYR A 41 5.39 -8.58 11.46
CA TYR A 41 6.16 -7.67 12.30
C TYR A 41 7.44 -8.31 12.82
N GLU A 42 7.33 -9.39 13.60
CA GLU A 42 8.47 -9.96 14.33
C GLU A 42 9.50 -10.63 13.42
N LYS A 43 9.06 -11.30 12.34
CA LYS A 43 9.96 -12.03 11.44
C LYS A 43 10.37 -11.23 10.21
N MET A 44 9.47 -10.42 9.65
CA MET A 44 9.72 -9.71 8.39
C MET A 44 9.99 -8.21 8.57
N GLY A 45 9.82 -7.66 9.78
CA GLY A 45 9.99 -6.23 10.05
C GLY A 45 8.94 -5.35 9.35
N MET A 46 7.82 -5.93 8.92
CA MET A 46 6.74 -5.26 8.21
C MET A 46 5.67 -4.74 9.17
N MET A 47 5.09 -3.59 8.83
CA MET A 47 3.97 -3.03 9.58
C MET A 47 2.69 -3.88 9.40
N PRO A 48 1.92 -4.16 10.47
CA PRO A 48 0.62 -4.82 10.35
C PRO A 48 -0.42 -3.92 9.66
N ALA A 49 -1.27 -4.50 8.81
CA ALA A 49 -2.29 -3.84 7.97
C ALA A 49 -3.38 -3.22 8.82
N HIS A 50 -3.73 -3.91 9.91
CA HIS A 50 -4.84 -3.51 10.73
C HIS A 50 -4.35 -2.50 11.78
N LEU A 51 -4.60 -1.22 11.49
CA LEU A 51 -4.11 -0.10 12.30
C LEU A 51 -4.56 -0.16 13.77
N GLY A 52 -5.73 -0.76 14.05
CA GLY A 52 -6.20 -0.99 15.42
C GLY A 52 -5.31 -1.95 16.22
N MET A 53 -4.45 -2.74 15.56
CA MET A 53 -3.47 -3.60 16.23
C MET A 53 -2.36 -2.77 16.89
N LEU A 54 -2.04 -1.60 16.34
CA LEU A 54 -1.03 -0.72 16.91
C LEU A 54 -1.44 -0.13 18.27
N GLN A 55 -2.73 -0.24 18.63
CA GLN A 55 -3.28 0.20 19.91
C GLN A 55 -3.28 -0.93 20.96
N LYS A 56 -2.92 -2.16 20.58
CA LYS A 56 -2.94 -3.32 21.50
C LYS A 56 -1.73 -3.29 22.43
N SER A 57 -1.94 -3.67 23.68
CA SER A 57 -0.93 -3.66 24.75
C SER A 57 0.25 -4.61 24.54
N TRP A 58 0.13 -5.57 23.62
CA TRP A 58 1.20 -6.52 23.27
C TRP A 58 1.99 -6.08 22.03
N VAL A 59 1.63 -4.94 21.41
CA VAL A 59 2.34 -4.28 20.30
C VAL A 59 2.95 -2.97 20.79
N GLN A 60 3.73 -3.05 21.87
CA GLN A 60 4.35 -1.90 22.56
C GLN A 60 5.85 -1.85 22.29
N ASP A 61 6.18 -1.74 21.01
CA ASP A 61 7.55 -1.50 20.55
C ASP A 61 7.76 0.01 20.33
N PRO A 62 8.77 0.64 20.97
CA PRO A 62 9.11 2.04 20.73
C PRO A 62 9.37 2.38 19.26
N PHE A 63 9.85 1.44 18.44
CA PHE A 63 10.04 1.67 17.00
C PHE A 63 8.72 1.89 16.25
N LEU A 64 7.59 1.44 16.82
CA LEU A 64 6.26 1.64 16.24
C LEU A 64 5.64 2.99 16.59
N ASP A 65 6.23 3.76 17.50
CA ASP A 65 5.64 5.03 17.95
C ASP A 65 5.60 6.09 16.85
N ALA A 66 6.65 6.18 16.03
CA ALA A 66 6.67 7.10 14.89
C ALA A 66 5.61 6.71 13.83
N PRO A 67 5.56 5.45 13.35
CA PRO A 67 4.47 4.98 12.48
C PRO A 67 3.07 5.19 13.06
N LYS A 68 2.85 4.93 14.37
CA LYS A 68 1.56 5.17 15.05
C LYS A 68 1.12 6.63 14.93
N LYS A 69 2.04 7.57 15.13
CA LYS A 69 1.77 9.02 15.02
C LYS A 69 1.55 9.47 13.58
N GLN A 70 2.28 8.88 12.63
CA GLN A 70 2.15 9.23 11.21
C GLN A 70 0.87 8.67 10.58
N ASN A 71 0.43 7.49 11.01
CA ASN A 71 -0.62 6.72 10.36
C ASN A 71 -1.94 7.48 10.10
N PRO A 72 -2.47 8.34 11.00
CA PRO A 72 -3.65 9.16 10.71
C PRO A 72 -3.50 10.11 9.51
N TYR A 73 -2.26 10.45 9.13
CA TYR A 73 -1.92 11.33 8.02
C TYR A 73 -1.59 10.55 6.73
N SER A 74 -1.36 9.24 6.84
CA SER A 74 -1.09 8.39 5.69
C SER A 74 -2.36 8.21 4.87
N ARG A 75 -2.28 8.55 3.59
CA ARG A 75 -3.30 8.20 2.60
C ARG A 75 -2.81 7.02 1.79
N GLY A 76 -3.69 6.04 1.58
CA GLY A 76 -3.44 4.97 0.62
C GLY A 76 -3.33 5.54 -0.80
N VAL A 77 -2.62 4.83 -1.68
CA VAL A 77 -2.60 5.15 -3.11
C VAL A 77 -3.71 4.39 -3.84
N PRO A 78 -4.17 4.84 -5.02
CA PRO A 78 -5.32 4.25 -5.71
C PRO A 78 -4.97 2.95 -6.46
N TRP A 79 -4.37 1.96 -5.77
CA TRP A 79 -3.93 0.67 -6.33
C TRP A 79 -5.01 -0.10 -7.10
N LYS A 80 -6.29 0.16 -6.81
CA LYS A 80 -7.43 -0.51 -7.45
C LYS A 80 -7.85 0.13 -8.78
N HIS A 81 -7.31 1.29 -9.12
CA HIS A 81 -7.60 1.92 -10.40
C HIS A 81 -6.82 1.19 -11.49
N ALA A 82 -7.51 0.70 -12.52
CA ALA A 82 -6.88 -0.11 -13.58
C ALA A 82 -5.72 0.62 -14.28
N LYS A 83 -5.79 1.95 -14.33
CA LYS A 83 -4.77 2.81 -14.94
C LYS A 83 -3.65 3.25 -13.99
N TRP A 84 -3.69 2.84 -12.72
CA TRP A 84 -2.66 3.22 -11.73
C TRP A 84 -1.24 2.84 -12.15
N PRO A 85 -0.97 1.65 -12.72
CA PRO A 85 0.38 1.32 -13.21
C PRO A 85 0.90 2.33 -14.23
N GLY A 86 0.09 2.72 -15.23
CA GLY A 86 0.50 3.74 -16.21
C GLY A 86 0.70 5.13 -15.58
N ALA A 87 -0.11 5.49 -14.59
CA ALA A 87 0.09 6.74 -13.84
C ALA A 87 1.43 6.74 -13.07
N GLN A 88 1.87 5.59 -12.54
CA GLN A 88 3.16 5.48 -11.86
C GLN A 88 4.32 5.73 -12.81
N ASP A 89 4.24 5.30 -14.06
CA ASP A 89 5.29 5.54 -15.06
C ASP A 89 5.46 7.04 -15.35
N PHE A 90 4.36 7.79 -15.50
CA PHE A 90 4.44 9.24 -15.69
C PHE A 90 5.01 9.97 -14.47
N LEU A 91 4.61 9.57 -13.26
CA LEU A 91 5.15 10.14 -12.03
C LEU A 91 6.65 9.81 -11.86
N ALA A 92 7.08 8.59 -12.19
CA ALA A 92 8.48 8.18 -12.14
C ALA A 92 9.34 8.96 -13.14
N ARG A 93 8.83 9.20 -14.35
CA ARG A 93 9.47 10.07 -15.34
C ARG A 93 9.64 11.48 -14.79
N ALA A 94 8.57 12.09 -14.27
CA ALA A 94 8.60 13.43 -13.70
C ALA A 94 9.67 13.58 -12.61
N LEU A 95 9.71 12.63 -11.68
CA LEU A 95 10.71 12.61 -10.59
C LEU A 95 12.14 12.53 -11.15
N THR A 96 12.37 11.66 -12.12
CA THR A 96 13.68 11.50 -12.78
C THR A 96 14.11 12.80 -13.45
N GLU A 97 13.19 13.47 -14.14
CA GLU A 97 13.45 14.73 -14.84
C GLU A 97 13.70 15.90 -13.88
N ALA A 98 12.96 15.96 -12.76
CA ALA A 98 13.16 16.95 -11.72
C ALA A 98 14.54 16.80 -11.07
N VAL A 99 14.96 15.56 -10.76
CA VAL A 99 16.30 15.27 -10.23
C VAL A 99 17.40 15.64 -11.23
N ALA A 100 17.14 15.51 -12.54
CA ALA A 100 18.05 15.95 -13.59
C ALA A 100 18.11 17.49 -13.76
N GLY A 101 17.38 18.26 -12.95
CA GLY A 101 17.42 19.72 -12.93
C GLY A 101 16.58 20.39 -14.02
N LYS A 102 15.64 19.67 -14.65
CA LYS A 102 14.67 20.30 -15.57
C LYS A 102 13.67 21.18 -14.80
N ASP A 103 13.00 22.09 -15.51
CA ASP A 103 12.00 22.99 -14.91
C ASP A 103 10.79 22.21 -14.36
N VAL A 104 10.66 22.22 -13.03
CA VAL A 104 9.61 21.52 -12.29
C VAL A 104 8.21 22.00 -12.69
N ASN A 105 8.03 23.29 -13.04
CA ASN A 105 6.72 23.79 -13.46
C ASN A 105 6.31 23.25 -14.82
N LEU A 106 7.27 23.08 -15.73
CA LEU A 106 7.02 22.47 -17.03
C LEU A 106 6.70 20.97 -16.87
N ILE A 107 7.52 20.25 -16.08
CA ILE A 107 7.30 18.83 -15.77
C ILE A 107 5.90 18.60 -15.19
N ALA A 108 5.49 19.42 -14.21
CA ALA A 108 4.20 19.28 -13.56
C ALA A 108 3.04 19.44 -14.54
N LYS A 109 3.12 20.41 -15.46
CA LYS A 109 2.09 20.62 -16.50
C LYS A 109 2.02 19.46 -17.49
N GLU A 110 3.18 18.95 -17.93
CA GLU A 110 3.24 17.83 -18.86
C GLU A 110 2.65 16.56 -18.23
N VAL A 111 3.06 16.22 -17.01
CA VAL A 111 2.55 15.03 -16.32
C VAL A 111 1.08 15.17 -15.95
N GLN A 112 0.61 16.37 -15.60
CA GLN A 112 -0.82 16.58 -15.39
C GLN A 112 -1.61 16.26 -16.67
N ARG A 113 -1.18 16.77 -17.82
CA ARG A 113 -1.83 16.47 -19.12
C ARG A 113 -1.80 14.98 -19.43
N ASP A 114 -0.63 14.34 -19.32
CA ASP A 114 -0.49 12.91 -19.62
C ASP A 114 -1.39 12.04 -18.70
N LEU A 115 -1.57 12.45 -17.43
CA LEU A 115 -2.49 11.80 -16.50
C LEU A 115 -3.96 12.05 -16.86
N GLU A 116 -4.32 13.27 -17.27
CA GLU A 116 -5.67 13.61 -17.72
C GLU A 116 -6.06 12.80 -18.97
N ASP A 117 -5.16 12.72 -19.96
CA ASP A 117 -5.33 11.92 -21.17
C ASP A 117 -5.48 10.43 -20.82
N LEU A 118 -4.58 9.90 -19.98
CA LEU A 118 -4.66 8.52 -19.50
C LEU A 118 -6.00 8.27 -18.83
N LEU A 119 -6.51 9.18 -18.00
CA LEU A 119 -7.77 8.99 -17.28
C LEU A 119 -9.00 9.09 -18.18
N ALA A 120 -8.95 9.84 -19.28
CA ALA A 120 -10.05 10.05 -20.21
C ALA A 120 -10.35 8.85 -21.14
N ASP A 121 -9.37 7.99 -21.42
CA ASP A 121 -9.50 6.81 -22.29
C ASP A 121 -10.40 5.66 -21.76
#